data_AF-A0A354FC76-F1
#
_entry.id   AF-A0A354FC76-F1
#
_cell.length_a   1.000
_cell.length_b   1.000
_cell.length_c   1.000
_cell.angle_alpha   90.00
_cell.angle_beta   90.00
_cell.angle_gamma   90.00
#
_symmetry.space_group_name_H-M   'P 1'
#
loop_
_entity.id
_entity.type
_entity.pdbx_description
1 polymer ?
#
loop_
_entity_poly.entity_id
_entity_poly.type
_entity_poly.pdbx_seq_one_letter_code
_entity_poly.pdbx_strand_id
1 'polypeptide(L)'
;PRSVSETRFSESKAKSLAQDFLESRGVKNMVPTYTIKSNNALTISFAYEQDDVIIYPDLIKVMVALDNGQILTYDALGFLMSHEERDLPQPKISIDEARKKLNPDLKVQSERMALIPTSGKHEVLTYEFKTEMRGDSFLVYINAQTGGEEQIFKLLETPNGTLVL
;
A
#
# COMPACT_ATOMS: atom_id res chain seq x y z
N PRO A 1 22.43 7.63 -4.09
CA PRO A 1 22.36 6.19 -3.74
C PRO A 1 23.52 5.42 -4.39
N ARG A 2 24.07 4.41 -3.72
CA ARG A 2 25.10 3.53 -4.31
C ARG A 2 24.49 2.56 -5.31
N SER A 3 25.30 2.07 -6.25
CA SER A 3 24.93 0.96 -7.14
C SER A 3 25.01 -0.38 -6.41
N VAL A 4 24.14 -1.32 -6.78
CA VAL A 4 24.10 -2.69 -6.24
C VAL A 4 24.43 -3.67 -7.37
N SER A 5 25.55 -4.37 -7.26
CA SER A 5 26.11 -5.17 -8.36
C SER A 5 25.48 -6.55 -8.52
N GLU A 6 24.88 -7.09 -7.47
CA GLU A 6 24.30 -8.44 -7.46
C GLU A 6 23.08 -8.55 -6.53
N THR A 7 22.27 -9.58 -6.72
CA THR A 7 21.15 -9.91 -5.82
C THR A 7 21.51 -11.16 -5.03
N ARG A 8 21.56 -11.06 -3.70
CA ARG A 8 21.80 -12.19 -2.78
C ARG A 8 20.62 -12.46 -1.85
N PHE A 9 19.82 -11.45 -1.54
CA PHE A 9 18.66 -11.55 -0.67
C PHE A 9 17.37 -11.71 -1.45
N SER A 10 16.46 -12.52 -0.91
CA SER A 10 15.09 -12.63 -1.39
C SER A 10 14.30 -11.36 -1.06
N GLU A 11 13.20 -11.15 -1.77
CA GLU A 11 12.28 -10.05 -1.46
C GLU A 11 11.68 -10.18 -0.05
N SER A 12 11.37 -11.40 0.39
CA SER A 12 10.91 -11.65 1.75
C SER A 12 11.94 -11.23 2.79
N LYS A 13 13.23 -11.52 2.56
CA LYS A 13 14.30 -11.09 3.46
C LYS A 13 14.46 -9.57 3.46
N ALA A 14 14.39 -8.92 2.30
CA ALA A 14 14.43 -7.47 2.20
C ALA A 14 13.25 -6.79 2.90
N LYS A 15 12.03 -7.34 2.79
CA LYS A 15 10.84 -6.88 3.53
C LYS A 15 11.03 -6.95 5.04
N SER A 16 11.53 -8.08 5.54
CA SER A 16 11.85 -8.22 6.98
C SER A 16 12.90 -7.20 7.44
N LEU A 17 13.99 -7.00 6.68
CA LEU A 17 15.01 -6.01 7.04
C LEU A 17 14.48 -4.57 7.04
N ALA A 18 13.59 -4.23 6.10
CA ALA A 18 12.93 -2.92 6.09
C ALA A 18 11.96 -2.77 7.27
N GLN A 19 11.21 -3.81 7.61
CA GLN A 19 10.33 -3.82 8.78
C GLN A 19 11.12 -3.59 10.08
N ASP A 20 12.17 -4.38 10.30
CA ASP A 20 13.06 -4.25 11.47
C ASP A 20 13.66 -2.83 11.56
N PHE A 21 14.02 -2.25 10.41
CA PHE A 21 14.51 -0.88 10.34
C PHE A 21 13.48 0.15 10.80
N LEU A 22 12.21 0.02 10.39
CA LEU A 22 11.14 0.91 10.84
C LEU A 22 10.90 0.77 12.35
N GLU A 23 10.80 -0.46 12.84
CA GLU A 23 10.59 -0.74 14.27
C GLU A 23 11.73 -0.21 15.14
N SER A 24 12.98 -0.33 14.68
CA SER A 24 14.15 0.22 15.39
C SER A 24 14.13 1.75 15.54
N ARG A 25 13.32 2.43 14.72
CA ARG A 25 13.12 3.90 14.75
C ARG A 25 11.84 4.30 15.47
N GLY A 26 11.15 3.36 16.12
CA GLY A 26 9.90 3.62 16.82
C GLY A 26 8.68 3.77 15.92
N VAL A 27 8.81 3.51 14.60
CA VAL A 27 7.68 3.49 13.68
C VAL A 27 7.07 2.10 13.72
N LYS A 28 5.87 1.99 14.31
CA LYS A 28 5.18 0.72 14.56
C LYS A 28 3.92 0.62 13.70
N ASN A 29 3.32 -0.57 13.68
CA ASN A 29 2.06 -0.87 12.97
C ASN A 29 2.12 -0.48 11.48
N MET A 30 3.27 -0.72 10.86
CA MET A 30 3.45 -0.50 9.43
C MET A 30 3.24 -1.81 8.69
N VAL A 31 2.36 -1.80 7.70
CA VAL A 31 2.12 -2.96 6.84
C VAL A 31 2.72 -2.74 5.44
N PRO A 32 3.43 -3.73 4.87
CA PRO A 32 3.94 -3.62 3.51
C PRO A 32 2.78 -3.70 2.50
N THR A 33 2.74 -2.77 1.54
CA THR A 33 1.72 -2.71 0.50
C THR A 33 2.27 -3.17 -0.85
N TYR A 34 3.10 -2.35 -1.50
CA TYR A 34 3.67 -2.62 -2.82
C TYR A 34 5.19 -2.68 -2.80
N THR A 35 5.74 -3.39 -3.78
CA THR A 35 7.18 -3.45 -3.99
C THR A 35 7.55 -3.15 -5.43
N ILE A 36 8.64 -2.40 -5.60
CA ILE A 36 9.28 -2.11 -6.88
C ILE A 36 10.74 -2.52 -6.76
N LYS A 37 11.17 -3.45 -7.61
CA LYS A 37 12.54 -3.91 -7.77
C LYS A 37 13.22 -3.14 -8.90
N SER A 38 14.34 -2.50 -8.63
CA SER A 38 15.12 -1.81 -9.66
C SER A 38 16.59 -1.77 -9.27
N ASN A 39 17.49 -1.96 -10.23
CA ASN A 39 18.95 -1.90 -10.03
C ASN A 39 19.44 -2.76 -8.84
N ASN A 40 18.96 -4.00 -8.74
CA ASN A 40 19.25 -4.93 -7.62
C ASN A 40 18.91 -4.37 -6.22
N ALA A 41 17.96 -3.44 -6.13
CA ALA A 41 17.39 -2.97 -4.89
C ALA A 41 15.87 -3.17 -4.91
N LEU A 42 15.28 -3.27 -3.73
CA LEU A 42 13.84 -3.39 -3.54
C LEU A 42 13.33 -2.18 -2.77
N THR A 43 12.48 -1.39 -3.39
CA THR A 43 11.69 -0.36 -2.74
C THR A 43 10.39 -0.99 -2.25
N ILE A 44 10.11 -0.85 -0.96
CA ILE A 44 8.90 -1.35 -0.31
C ILE A 44 8.13 -0.14 0.21
N SER A 45 6.86 -0.04 -0.18
CA SER A 45 5.92 0.90 0.41
C SER A 45 5.29 0.27 1.64
N PHE A 46 5.24 1.03 2.72
CA PHE A 46 4.57 0.69 3.96
C PHE A 46 3.51 1.72 4.24
N ALA A 47 2.32 1.29 4.67
CA ALA A 47 1.27 2.18 5.15
C ALA A 47 1.01 1.88 6.63
N TYR A 48 0.68 2.91 7.40
CA TYR A 48 0.28 2.73 8.80
C TYR A 48 -1.05 1.97 8.86
N GLU A 49 -1.21 1.16 9.90
CA GLU A 49 -2.44 0.43 10.20
C GLU A 49 -2.99 0.88 11.55
N GLN A 50 -4.26 1.28 11.55
CA GLN A 50 -5.01 1.62 12.75
C GLN A 50 -6.34 0.88 12.73
N ASP A 51 -6.63 0.08 13.76
CA ASP A 51 -7.90 -0.66 13.89
C ASP A 51 -8.28 -1.45 12.63
N ASP A 52 -7.33 -2.20 12.07
CA ASP A 52 -7.46 -2.96 10.81
C ASP A 52 -7.75 -2.10 9.55
N VAL A 53 -7.49 -0.79 9.62
CA VAL A 53 -7.60 0.15 8.49
C VAL A 53 -6.23 0.58 8.00
N ILE A 54 -6.00 0.42 6.70
CA ILE A 54 -4.78 0.88 6.06
C ILE A 54 -4.85 2.38 5.80
N ILE A 55 -3.92 3.13 6.38
CA ILE A 55 -3.89 4.59 6.34
C ILE A 55 -2.86 5.02 5.29
N TYR A 56 -3.31 5.19 4.04
CA TYR A 56 -2.44 5.58 2.92
C TYR A 56 -1.81 6.99 3.00
N PRO A 57 -2.41 7.99 3.67
CA PRO A 57 -1.71 9.26 3.91
C PRO A 57 -0.39 9.08 4.68
N ASP A 58 -0.31 8.04 5.53
CA ASP A 58 0.82 7.77 6.43
C ASP A 58 1.81 6.80 5.77
N LEU A 59 2.12 7.03 4.50
CA LEU A 59 2.98 6.14 3.72
C LEU A 59 4.47 6.42 3.95
N ILE A 60 5.23 5.34 4.06
CA ILE A 60 6.69 5.33 4.12
C ILE A 60 7.24 4.43 3.02
N LYS A 61 8.30 4.85 2.34
CA LYS A 61 9.02 4.01 1.38
C LYS A 61 10.42 3.71 1.89
N VAL A 62 10.78 2.43 1.91
CA VAL A 62 12.12 1.96 2.28
C VAL A 62 12.74 1.24 1.10
N MET A 63 13.92 1.68 0.67
CA MET A 63 14.70 1.02 -0.39
C MET A 63 15.83 0.21 0.24
N VAL A 64 15.87 -1.09 -0.05
CA VAL A 64 16.83 -2.03 0.50
C VAL A 64 17.72 -2.57 -0.61
N ALA A 65 19.04 -2.56 -0.40
CA ALA A 65 19.98 -3.21 -1.31
C ALA A 65 19.88 -4.74 -1.19
N LEU A 66 19.73 -5.44 -2.31
CA LEU A 66 19.56 -6.90 -2.29
C LEU A 66 20.88 -7.68 -2.18
N ASP A 67 22.04 -7.03 -2.18
CA ASP A 67 23.35 -7.67 -1.99
C ASP A 67 23.69 -7.91 -0.51
N ASN A 68 23.38 -6.95 0.36
CA ASN A 68 23.79 -6.95 1.77
C ASN A 68 22.71 -6.45 2.75
N GLY A 69 21.54 -6.04 2.26
CA GLY A 69 20.44 -5.59 3.13
C GLY A 69 20.55 -4.15 3.62
N GLN A 70 21.52 -3.37 3.15
CA GLN A 70 21.66 -1.97 3.51
C GLN A 70 20.42 -1.17 3.11
N ILE A 71 19.92 -0.34 4.01
CA ILE A 71 18.90 0.65 3.70
C ILE A 71 19.53 1.78 2.89
N LEU A 72 19.10 1.93 1.64
CA LEU A 72 19.58 2.92 0.69
C LEU A 72 18.77 4.22 0.76
N THR A 73 17.46 4.11 1.00
CA THR A 73 16.52 5.23 1.07
C THR A 73 15.49 4.96 2.16
N TYR A 74 15.15 6.01 2.90
CA TYR A 74 14.03 6.06 3.83
C TYR A 74 13.27 7.36 3.54
N ASP A 75 12.15 7.24 2.84
CA ASP A 75 11.25 8.34 2.52
C ASP A 75 10.02 8.24 3.43
N ALA A 76 10.00 9.04 4.48
CA ALA A 76 8.92 9.10 5.46
C ALA A 76 8.21 10.46 5.44
N LEU A 77 8.33 11.23 4.36
CA LEU A 77 7.75 12.58 4.31
C LEU A 77 6.22 12.54 4.50
N GLY A 78 5.53 11.58 3.86
CA GLY A 78 4.08 11.41 4.00
C GLY A 78 3.67 11.16 5.45
N PHE A 79 4.32 10.18 6.09
CA PHE A 79 4.14 9.88 7.51
C PHE A 79 4.45 11.09 8.41
N LEU A 80 5.60 11.75 8.24
CA LEU A 80 5.97 12.89 9.10
C LEU A 80 5.03 14.10 8.96
N MET A 81 4.39 14.25 7.81
CA MET A 81 3.46 15.37 7.56
C MET A 81 2.02 15.07 7.94
N SER A 82 1.62 13.80 7.99
CA SER A 82 0.21 13.40 8.06
C SER A 82 -0.12 12.51 9.25
N HIS A 83 0.88 11.90 9.90
CA HIS A 83 0.63 10.89 10.90
C HIS A 83 0.03 11.48 12.18
N GLU A 84 -1.18 11.03 12.46
CA GLU A 84 -1.93 11.28 13.68
C GLU A 84 -2.85 10.09 13.97
N GLU A 85 -3.25 9.95 15.23
CA GLU A 85 -4.35 9.04 15.59
C GLU A 85 -5.66 9.61 15.05
N ARG A 86 -6.38 8.79 14.28
CA ARG A 86 -7.58 9.24 13.58
C ARG A 86 -8.84 8.78 14.29
N ASP A 87 -9.84 9.65 14.34
CA ASP A 87 -11.21 9.25 14.69
C ASP A 87 -11.88 8.66 13.43
N LEU A 88 -11.75 7.34 13.27
CA LEU A 88 -12.24 6.64 12.08
C LEU A 88 -13.77 6.48 12.13
N PRO A 89 -14.52 6.95 11.11
CA PRO A 89 -15.96 6.83 11.11
C PRO A 89 -16.39 5.37 10.96
N GLN A 90 -17.48 4.98 11.61
CA GLN A 90 -18.07 3.66 11.39
C GLN A 90 -18.64 3.56 9.97
N PRO A 91 -18.38 2.46 9.24
CA PRO A 91 -18.91 2.28 7.89
C PRO A 91 -20.44 2.22 7.92
N LYS A 92 -21.09 2.87 6.94
CA LYS A 92 -22.56 2.87 6.79
C LYS A 92 -23.08 1.76 5.90
N ILE A 93 -22.20 1.18 5.09
CA ILE A 93 -22.49 -0.01 4.28
C ILE A 93 -21.54 -1.12 4.66
N SER A 94 -21.99 -2.36 4.48
CA SER A 94 -21.15 -3.54 4.65
C SER A 94 -20.18 -3.72 3.48
N ILE A 95 -19.12 -4.51 3.70
CA ILE A 95 -18.19 -4.91 2.65
C ILE A 95 -18.89 -5.68 1.51
N ASP A 96 -19.93 -6.47 1.82
CA ASP A 96 -20.72 -7.19 0.81
C ASP A 96 -21.59 -6.24 -0.03
N GLU A 97 -22.13 -5.17 0.57
CA GLU A 97 -22.83 -4.12 -0.17
C GLU A 97 -21.88 -3.34 -1.08
N ALA A 98 -20.67 -3.02 -0.59
CA ALA A 98 -19.62 -2.40 -1.37
C ALA A 98 -19.16 -3.31 -2.52
N ARG A 99 -18.99 -4.61 -2.28
CA ARG A 99 -18.60 -5.60 -3.30
C ARG A 99 -19.61 -5.66 -4.45
N LYS A 100 -20.90 -5.50 -4.17
CA LYS A 100 -21.97 -5.44 -5.20
C LYS A 100 -21.92 -4.19 -6.08
N LYS A 101 -21.15 -3.16 -5.70
CA LYS A 101 -20.94 -1.94 -6.50
C LYS A 101 -19.87 -2.11 -7.56
N LEU A 102 -19.01 -3.13 -7.42
CA LEU A 102 -17.97 -3.42 -8.40
C LEU A 102 -18.59 -3.85 -9.74
N ASN A 103 -17.86 -3.60 -10.83
CA ASN A 103 -18.19 -4.15 -12.14
C ASN A 103 -18.28 -5.70 -12.03
N PRO A 104 -19.39 -6.34 -12.47
CA PRO A 104 -19.58 -7.80 -12.38
C PRO A 104 -18.48 -8.63 -13.06
N ASP A 105 -17.75 -8.06 -14.03
CA ASP A 105 -16.64 -8.73 -14.72
C ASP A 105 -15.35 -8.77 -13.86
N LEU A 106 -15.28 -8.00 -12.78
CA LEU A 106 -14.13 -7.98 -11.87
C LEU A 106 -14.18 -9.17 -10.91
N LYS A 107 -13.09 -9.94 -10.88
CA LYS A 107 -12.89 -10.99 -9.89
C LYS A 107 -12.12 -10.44 -8.68
N VAL A 108 -12.76 -10.40 -7.52
CA VAL A 108 -12.12 -9.98 -6.26
C VAL A 108 -11.09 -11.02 -5.83
N GLN A 109 -9.88 -10.56 -5.54
CA GLN A 109 -8.75 -11.37 -5.07
C GLN A 109 -8.50 -11.16 -3.58
N SER A 110 -8.63 -9.92 -3.11
CA SER A 110 -8.56 -9.56 -1.69
C SER A 110 -9.35 -8.28 -1.43
N GLU A 111 -9.71 -8.08 -0.17
CA GLU A 111 -10.43 -6.92 0.29
C GLU A 111 -9.96 -6.51 1.69
N ARG A 112 -10.01 -5.21 1.98
CA ARG A 112 -9.67 -4.63 3.29
C ARG A 112 -10.27 -3.24 3.43
N MET A 113 -10.23 -2.67 4.64
CA MET A 113 -10.54 -1.26 4.83
C MET A 113 -9.30 -0.39 4.61
N ALA A 114 -9.51 0.77 4.00
CA ALA A 114 -8.46 1.74 3.75
C ALA A 114 -8.98 3.16 3.90
N LEU A 115 -8.14 4.03 4.44
CA LEU A 115 -8.34 5.46 4.42
C LEU A 115 -7.44 6.05 3.33
N ILE A 116 -8.05 6.72 2.35
CA ILE A 116 -7.33 7.30 1.21
C ILE A 116 -7.41 8.83 1.23
N PRO A 117 -6.34 9.53 0.81
CA PRO A 117 -6.40 10.97 0.59
C PRO A 117 -7.15 11.28 -0.70
N THR A 118 -7.95 12.34 -0.68
CA THR A 118 -8.62 12.91 -1.86
C THR A 118 -7.90 14.18 -2.33
N SER A 119 -8.19 14.62 -3.56
CA SER A 119 -7.61 15.84 -4.16
C SER A 119 -7.84 17.11 -3.31
N GLY A 120 -8.85 17.12 -2.44
CA GLY A 120 -9.21 18.27 -1.59
C GLY A 120 -8.55 18.32 -0.22
N LYS A 121 -7.54 17.47 0.06
CA LYS A 121 -6.98 17.23 1.42
C LYS A 121 -7.98 16.62 2.41
N HIS A 122 -9.08 16.06 1.93
CA HIS A 122 -9.98 15.27 2.76
C HIS A 122 -9.56 13.80 2.69
N GLU A 123 -9.75 13.08 3.78
CA GLU A 123 -9.54 11.64 3.85
C GLU A 123 -10.91 10.93 3.78
N VAL A 124 -10.96 9.81 3.07
CA VAL A 124 -12.20 9.04 2.89
C VAL A 124 -11.97 7.59 3.30
N LEU A 125 -12.85 7.09 4.17
CA LEU A 125 -12.87 5.68 4.54
C LEU A 125 -13.50 4.86 3.41
N THR A 126 -12.79 3.82 2.99
CA THR A 126 -13.13 3.02 1.83
C THR A 126 -12.92 1.53 2.11
N TYR A 127 -13.63 0.72 1.34
CA TYR A 127 -13.26 -0.67 1.09
C TYR A 127 -12.34 -0.71 -0.13
N GLU A 128 -11.11 -1.18 0.07
CA GLU A 128 -10.16 -1.45 -1.01
C GLU A 128 -10.38 -2.89 -1.50
N PHE A 129 -10.65 -3.04 -2.79
CA PHE A 129 -10.72 -4.33 -3.46
C PHE A 129 -9.56 -4.46 -4.44
N LYS A 130 -8.70 -5.45 -4.23
CA LYS A 130 -7.78 -5.92 -5.27
C LYS A 130 -8.54 -6.87 -6.18
N THR A 131 -8.64 -6.53 -7.45
CA THR A 131 -9.44 -7.28 -8.43
C THR A 131 -8.63 -7.62 -9.67
N GLU A 132 -9.14 -8.57 -10.45
CA GLU A 132 -8.57 -8.98 -11.73
C GLU A 132 -9.65 -9.01 -12.80
N MET A 133 -9.34 -8.54 -14.01
CA MET A 133 -10.21 -8.63 -15.17
C MET A 133 -9.36 -8.79 -16.43
N ARG A 134 -9.60 -9.89 -17.17
CA ARG A 134 -8.93 -10.19 -18.46
C ARG A 134 -7.40 -10.16 -18.39
N GLY A 135 -6.82 -10.60 -17.28
CA GLY A 135 -5.37 -10.64 -17.04
C GLY A 135 -4.76 -9.33 -16.55
N ASP A 136 -5.56 -8.26 -16.44
CA ASP A 136 -5.16 -7.02 -15.79
C ASP A 136 -5.60 -7.02 -14.32
N SER A 137 -4.76 -6.48 -13.43
CA SER A 137 -5.09 -6.28 -12.02
C SER A 137 -5.49 -4.83 -11.75
N PHE A 138 -6.44 -4.62 -10.84
CA PHE A 138 -6.93 -3.30 -10.45
C PHE A 138 -7.03 -3.18 -8.93
N LEU A 139 -6.93 -1.95 -8.44
CA LEU A 139 -7.42 -1.57 -7.11
C LEU A 139 -8.64 -0.70 -7.29
N VAL A 140 -9.72 -1.05 -6.61
CA VAL A 140 -10.95 -0.26 -6.60
C VAL A 140 -11.26 0.13 -5.16
N TYR A 141 -11.46 1.43 -4.93
CA TYR A 141 -11.81 1.97 -3.62
C TYR A 141 -13.27 2.39 -3.63
N ILE A 142 -14.08 1.73 -2.79
CA ILE A 142 -15.50 2.03 -2.64
C ILE A 142 -15.71 2.74 -1.30
N ASN A 143 -16.30 3.93 -1.33
CA ASN A 143 -16.61 4.73 -0.15
C ASN A 143 -17.47 3.95 0.85
N ALA A 144 -16.98 3.78 2.08
CA ALA A 144 -17.65 3.00 3.12
C ALA A 144 -18.87 3.72 3.74
N GLN A 145 -19.06 5.01 3.42
CA GLN A 145 -20.22 5.81 3.84
C GLN A 145 -21.32 5.87 2.78
N THR A 146 -20.97 5.90 1.49
CA THR A 146 -21.91 6.18 0.39
C THR A 146 -22.05 5.03 -0.61
N GLY A 147 -21.07 4.13 -0.68
CA GLY A 147 -20.97 3.09 -1.72
C GLY A 147 -20.59 3.60 -3.10
N GLY A 148 -20.18 4.87 -3.23
CA GLY A 148 -19.61 5.40 -4.46
C GLY A 148 -18.18 4.90 -4.70
N GLU A 149 -17.78 4.75 -5.96
CA GLU A 149 -16.37 4.54 -6.32
C GLU A 149 -15.60 5.84 -6.15
N GLU A 150 -14.52 5.81 -5.37
CA GLU A 150 -13.66 6.97 -5.11
C GLU A 150 -12.44 7.00 -6.02
N GLN A 151 -11.80 5.84 -6.18
CA GLN A 151 -10.59 5.69 -6.99
C GLN A 151 -10.52 4.30 -7.61
N ILE A 152 -9.99 4.26 -8.82
CA ILE A 152 -9.59 3.03 -9.49
C ILE A 152 -8.16 3.21 -10.02
N PHE A 153 -7.30 2.24 -9.72
CA PHE A 153 -5.95 2.19 -10.30
C PHE A 153 -5.75 0.90 -11.06
N LYS A 154 -5.02 0.99 -12.17
CA LYS A 154 -4.52 -0.21 -12.86
C LYS A 154 -3.18 -0.60 -12.26
N LEU A 155 -3.06 -1.87 -11.87
CA LEU A 155 -1.81 -2.46 -11.40
C LEU A 155 -1.08 -3.07 -12.59
N LEU A 156 0.05 -2.48 -12.96
CA LEU A 156 0.98 -3.09 -13.89
C LEU A 156 1.94 -3.98 -13.13
N GLU A 157 1.74 -5.29 -13.26
CA GLU A 157 2.72 -6.27 -12.81
C GLU A 157 3.84 -6.37 -13.85
N THR A 158 5.05 -6.02 -13.43
CA THR A 158 6.25 -6.15 -14.25
C THR A 158 7.21 -7.14 -13.57
N PRO A 159 8.22 -7.68 -14.29
CA PRO A 159 9.30 -8.45 -13.65
C PRO A 159 10.03 -7.66 -12.54
N ASN A 160 9.87 -6.34 -12.54
CA ASN A 160 10.46 -5.38 -11.63
C ASN A 160 9.48 -4.94 -10.52
N GLY A 161 8.36 -5.63 -10.31
CA GLY A 161 7.36 -5.30 -9.28
C GLY A 161 6.12 -4.59 -9.82
N THR A 162 5.33 -4.02 -8.91
CA THR A 162 4.00 -3.47 -9.22
C THR A 162 4.05 -1.95 -9.36
N LEU A 163 3.59 -1.44 -10.50
CA LEU A 163 3.33 -0.01 -10.70
C LEU A 163 1.83 0.25 -10.61
N VAL A 164 1.48 1.33 -9.91
CA VAL A 164 0.10 1.83 -9.78
C VAL A 164 -0.06 2.96 -10.80
N LEU A 165 -0.98 2.80 -11.75
CA LEU A 165 -1.33 3.80 -12.77
C LEU A 165 -2.73 4.37 -12.55
#